data_AF-A0A950P5N3-F1
#
_entry.id   AF-A0A950P5N3-F1
#
_cell.length_a   1.000
_cell.length_b   1.000
_cell.length_c   1.000
_cell.angle_alpha   90.00
_cell.angle_beta   90.00
_cell.angle_gamma   90.00
#
_symmetry.space_group_name_H-M   'P 1'
#
loop_
_entity.id
_entity.type
_entity.pdbx_description
1 polymer ?
#
loop_
_entity_poly.entity_id
_entity_poly.type
_entity_poly.pdbx_seq_one_letter_code
_entity_poly.pdbx_strand_id
1 'polypeptide(L)'
;ESGYHNPVNIGNPDEFTLLELATTVIDVTGSRSEIVFEALPVDDPQVRQPDISLARQILGWEPTVSLREGLRRTLEEAGAEKLIGAGE
;
A
#
# COMPACT_ATOMS: atom_id res chain seq x y z
N GLU A 1 1.42 20.57 -17.21
CA GLU A 1 0.09 20.08 -17.61
C GLU A 1 0.28 19.17 -18.83
N SER A 2 -0.28 17.96 -18.83
CA SER A 2 0.00 16.95 -19.88
C SER A 2 -0.90 17.07 -21.13
N GLY A 3 -1.94 17.91 -21.11
CA GLY A 3 -2.94 18.00 -22.20
C GLY A 3 -3.78 16.73 -22.38
N TYR A 4 -3.72 15.79 -21.44
CA TYR A 4 -4.44 14.52 -21.48
C TYR A 4 -5.68 14.58 -20.58
N HIS A 5 -6.84 14.13 -21.09
CA HIS A 5 -8.15 14.31 -20.43
C HIS A 5 -8.89 13.01 -20.10
N ASN A 6 -8.27 11.85 -20.34
CA ASN A 6 -8.86 10.55 -19.99
C ASN A 6 -8.28 10.06 -18.65
N PRO A 7 -8.89 9.04 -18.01
CA PRO A 7 -8.35 8.43 -16.79
C PRO A 7 -6.93 7.88 -16.99
N VAL A 8 -6.14 7.96 -15.91
CA VAL A 8 -4.77 7.44 -15.84
C VAL A 8 -4.65 6.67 -14.53
N ASN A 9 -4.20 5.43 -14.59
CA ASN A 9 -3.94 4.65 -13.39
C ASN A 9 -2.70 5.19 -12.67
N ILE A 10 -2.84 5.41 -11.36
CA ILE A 10 -1.76 5.82 -10.46
C ILE A 10 -1.74 4.82 -9.32
N GLY A 11 -0.59 4.21 -9.07
CA GLY A 11 -0.45 3.22 -8.02
C GLY A 11 0.89 2.50 -8.06
N ASN A 12 1.01 1.47 -7.26
CA ASN A 12 2.21 0.65 -7.17
C ASN A 12 2.09 -0.57 -8.10
N PRO A 13 2.94 -0.72 -9.13
CA PRO A 13 2.96 -1.92 -9.98
C PRO A 13 3.64 -3.12 -9.31
N ASP A 14 4.40 -2.89 -8.23
CA ASP A 14 5.09 -3.95 -7.50
C ASP A 14 4.08 -4.80 -6.72
N GLU A 15 4.10 -6.10 -6.97
CA GLU A 15 3.19 -7.06 -6.35
C GLU A 15 3.73 -7.59 -5.03
N PHE A 16 2.80 -7.86 -4.11
CA PHE A 16 3.03 -8.59 -2.87
C PHE A 16 1.71 -9.24 -2.46
N THR A 17 1.80 -10.37 -1.76
CA THR A 17 0.67 -11.06 -1.19
C THR A 17 0.11 -10.29 0.02
N LEU A 18 -1.14 -10.58 0.39
CA LEU A 18 -1.73 -10.02 1.61
C LEU A 18 -0.94 -10.41 2.87
N LEU A 19 -0.34 -11.61 2.88
CA LEU A 19 0.49 -12.08 3.98
C LEU A 19 1.80 -11.28 4.09
N GLU A 20 2.46 -10.97 2.97
CA GLU A 20 3.67 -10.13 2.95
C GLU A 20 3.36 -8.70 3.40
N LEU A 21 2.21 -8.14 2.98
CA LEU A 21 1.75 -6.85 3.47
C LEU A 21 1.55 -6.86 4.99
N ALA A 22 0.78 -7.83 5.51
CA ALA A 22 0.50 -7.95 6.93
C ALA A 22 1.79 -8.12 7.76
N THR A 23 2.70 -8.97 7.30
CA THR A 23 4.00 -9.19 7.94
C THR A 23 4.85 -7.91 7.92
N THR A 24 4.90 -7.20 6.79
CA THR A 24 5.64 -5.94 6.69
C THR A 24 5.10 -4.87 7.64
N VAL A 25 3.77 -4.79 7.80
CA VAL A 25 3.15 -3.87 8.76
C VAL A 25 3.56 -4.22 10.19
N ILE A 26 3.51 -5.49 10.60
CA ILE A 26 3.95 -5.92 11.94
C ILE A 26 5.44 -5.58 12.15
N ASP A 27 6.30 -5.90 11.19
CA ASP A 27 7.74 -5.63 11.28
C ASP A 27 8.06 -4.15 11.44
N VAL A 28 7.40 -3.29 10.65
CA VAL A 28 7.67 -1.84 10.63
C VAL A 28 7.10 -1.15 11.88
N THR A 29 5.97 -1.63 12.38
CA THR A 29 5.28 -1.04 13.54
C THR A 29 5.77 -1.59 14.88
N GLY A 30 6.38 -2.78 14.90
CA GLY A 30 6.65 -3.52 16.13
C GLY A 30 5.39 -4.02 16.83
N SER A 31 4.25 -4.10 16.11
CA SER A 31 2.97 -4.52 16.66
C SER A 31 3.00 -5.96 17.20
N ARG A 32 2.14 -6.25 18.18
CA ARG A 32 1.89 -7.61 18.69
C ARG A 32 0.66 -8.26 18.06
N SER A 33 0.07 -7.64 17.04
CA SER A 33 -1.08 -8.18 16.31
C SER A 33 -0.80 -9.58 15.77
N GLU A 34 -1.78 -10.46 15.87
CA GLU A 34 -1.74 -11.79 15.26
C GLU A 34 -2.24 -11.73 13.81
N ILE A 35 -1.67 -12.57 12.94
CA ILE A 35 -2.19 -12.77 11.58
C ILE A 35 -3.19 -13.92 11.62
N VAL A 36 -4.46 -13.62 11.36
CA VAL A 36 -5.55 -14.60 11.30
C VAL A 36 -5.99 -14.76 9.84
N PHE A 37 -6.17 -16.00 9.40
CA PHE A 37 -6.64 -16.32 8.06
C PHE A 37 -8.15 -16.50 8.06
N GLU A 38 -8.84 -15.71 7.25
CA GLU A 38 -10.29 -15.76 7.06
C GLU A 38 -10.63 -16.07 5.61
N ALA A 39 -11.87 -16.50 5.37
CA ALA A 39 -12.35 -16.73 4.01
C ALA A 39 -12.39 -15.43 3.21
N LEU A 40 -11.99 -15.49 1.93
CA LEU A 40 -12.08 -14.36 1.02
C LEU A 40 -13.54 -13.94 0.80
N PRO A 41 -13.87 -12.64 0.79
CA PRO A 41 -15.16 -12.17 0.31
C PRO A 41 -15.38 -12.60 -1.14
N VAL A 42 -16.63 -12.92 -1.49
CA VAL A 42 -16.99 -13.43 -2.83
C VAL A 42 -16.59 -12.46 -3.95
N ASP A 43 -16.67 -11.16 -3.68
CA ASP A 43 -16.45 -10.10 -4.68
C ASP A 43 -15.04 -9.48 -4.59
N ASP A 44 -14.10 -10.06 -3.85
CA ASP A 44 -12.76 -9.48 -3.69
C ASP A 44 -11.85 -9.84 -4.88
N PRO A 45 -11.27 -8.87 -5.60
CA PRO A 45 -10.31 -9.16 -6.66
C PRO A 45 -9.07 -9.85 -6.12
N GLN A 46 -8.70 -10.99 -6.73
CA GLN A 46 -7.53 -11.78 -6.32
C GLN A 46 -6.19 -11.08 -6.59
N VAL A 47 -6.15 -10.15 -7.56
CA VAL A 47 -4.95 -9.40 -7.94
C VAL A 47 -5.29 -7.92 -8.06
N ARG A 48 -4.44 -7.07 -7.47
CA ARG A 48 -4.58 -5.61 -7.52
C ARG A 48 -3.28 -4.99 -8.02
N GLN A 49 -3.06 -5.09 -9.32
CA GLN A 49 -1.89 -4.52 -9.99
C GLN A 49 -2.33 -3.48 -11.04
N PRO A 50 -2.06 -2.19 -10.83
CA PRO A 50 -2.34 -1.16 -11.82
C PRO A 50 -1.30 -1.20 -12.95
N ASP A 51 -1.75 -1.23 -14.21
CA ASP A 51 -0.88 -0.88 -15.33
C ASP A 51 -0.68 0.65 -15.36
N ILE A 52 0.54 1.08 -15.04
CA ILE A 52 0.95 2.49 -14.97
C ILE A 52 1.74 2.96 -16.21
N SER A 53 1.75 2.19 -17.30
CA SER A 53 2.49 2.53 -18.54
C SER A 53 2.10 3.91 -19.07
N LEU A 54 0.81 4.24 -19.00
CA LEU A 54 0.31 5.54 -19.42
C LEU A 54 0.83 6.68 -18.53
N ALA A 55 0.85 6.52 -17.20
CA ALA A 55 1.36 7.52 -16.27
C ALA A 55 2.85 7.82 -16.51
N ARG A 56 3.66 6.77 -16.76
CA ARG A 56 5.07 6.93 -17.14
C ARG A 56 5.22 7.73 -18.42
N GLN A 57 4.43 7.42 -19.45
CA GLN A 57 4.56 8.03 -20.77
C GLN A 57 4.14 9.50 -20.80
N ILE A 58 2.98 9.84 -20.23
CA ILE A 58 2.38 11.17 -20.42
C ILE A 58 2.62 12.13 -19.25
N LEU A 59 2.89 11.59 -18.05
CA LEU A 59 3.16 12.38 -16.85
C LEU A 59 4.63 12.35 -16.45
N GLY A 60 5.43 11.43 -16.99
CA GLY A 60 6.77 11.15 -16.47
C GLY A 60 6.73 10.68 -15.02
N TRP A 61 5.62 10.06 -14.60
CA TRP A 61 5.36 9.70 -13.21
C TRP A 61 5.50 8.20 -12.98
N GLU A 62 6.11 7.84 -11.85
CA GLU A 62 6.10 6.51 -11.28
C GLU A 62 6.27 6.60 -9.75
N PRO A 63 5.85 5.57 -8.97
CA PRO A 63 6.04 5.59 -7.52
C PRO A 63 7.54 5.57 -7.17
N THR A 64 7.95 6.44 -6.26
CA THR A 64 9.34 6.55 -5.78
C THR A 64 9.51 6.16 -4.31
N VAL A 65 8.40 5.88 -3.63
CA VAL A 65 8.36 5.49 -2.21
C VAL A 65 7.92 4.04 -2.15
N SER A 66 8.76 3.18 -1.58
CA SER A 66 8.42 1.77 -1.36
C SER A 66 7.40 1.62 -0.23
N LEU A 67 6.73 0.46 -0.16
CA LEU A 67 5.80 0.13 0.91
C LEU A 67 6.40 0.35 2.31
N ARG A 68 7.60 -0.20 2.55
CA ARG A 68 8.29 -0.10 3.84
C ARG A 68 8.63 1.33 4.22
N GLU A 69 9.10 2.13 3.26
CA GLU A 69 9.41 3.55 3.50
C GLU A 69 8.14 4.36 3.74
N GLY A 70 7.07 4.10 2.99
CA GLY A 70 5.76 4.72 3.19
C GLY A 70 5.23 4.46 4.60
N LEU A 71 5.24 3.20 5.05
CA LEU A 71 4.81 2.81 6.40
C LEU A 71 5.65 3.51 7.49
N ARG A 72 6.97 3.59 7.31
CA ARG A 72 7.86 4.30 8.25
C ARG A 72 7.50 5.78 8.36
N ARG A 73 7.31 6.47 7.23
CA ARG A 73 6.90 7.89 7.22
C ARG A 73 5.53 8.09 7.88
N THR A 74 4.58 7.21 7.61
CA THR A 74 3.25 7.25 8.23
C THR A 74 3.34 7.09 9.75
N LEU A 75 4.18 6.18 10.25
CA LEU A 75 4.43 6.02 11.69
C LEU A 75 5.07 7.26 12.32
N GLU A 76 6.04 7.87 11.64
CA GLU A 76 6.73 9.07 12.12
C GLU A 76 5.79 10.28 12.19
N GLU A 77 4.87 10.41 11.24
CA GLU A 77 3.92 11.52 11.19
C GLU A 77 2.76 11.34 12.18
N ALA A 78 2.17 10.14 12.26
CA ALA A 78 0.98 9.89 13.08
C ALA A 78 1.30 9.49 14.53
N GLY A 79 2.49 8.92 14.77
CA GLY A 79 2.86 8.23 16.01
C GLY A 79 2.33 6.80 16.07
N ALA A 80 3.17 5.85 16.47
CA ALA A 80 2.83 4.42 16.53
C ALA A 80 1.64 4.13 17.47
N GLU A 81 1.58 4.81 18.62
CA GLU A 81 0.51 4.66 19.61
C GLU A 81 -0.89 4.95 19.04
N LYS A 82 -0.99 5.95 18.15
CA LYS A 82 -2.26 6.32 17.52
C LYS A 82 -2.72 5.30 16.49
N LEU A 83 -1.80 4.61 15.84
CA LEU A 83 -2.08 3.67 14.75
C LEU A 83 -2.28 2.23 15.22
N ILE A 84 -1.59 1.82 16.29
CA ILE A 84 -1.70 0.48 16.87
C ILE A 84 -2.96 0.36 17.75
N GLY A 85 -3.62 1.49 18.04
CA GLY A 85 -4.65 1.58 19.06
C GLY A 85 -3.97 1.57 20.42
N ALA A 86 -3.91 2.72 21.09
CA ALA A 86 -3.52 2.76 22.49
C ALA A 86 -4.48 1.82 23.25
N GLY A 87 -3.91 0.78 23.86
CA GLY A 87 -4.68 -0.20 24.62
C GLY A 87 -5.55 0.49 25.67
N GLU A 88 -6.83 0.11 25.70
CA GLU A 88 -7.53 -0.05 26.97
C GLU A 88 -7.26 -1.46 27.51
#